data_AF-A0A699KCA0-F1
#
_entry.id   AF-A0A699KCA0-F1
#
_cell.length_a   1.000
_cell.length_b   1.000
_cell.length_c   1.000
_cell.angle_alpha   90.00
_cell.angle_beta   90.00
_cell.angle_gamma   90.00
#
_symmetry.space_group_name_H-M   'P 1'
#
loop_
_entity.id
_entity.type
_entity.pdbx_description
1 polymer ?
#
loop_
_entity_poly.entity_id
_entity_poly.type
_entity_poly.pdbx_seq_one_letter_code
_entity_poly.pdbx_strand_id
1 'polypeptide(L)'
;MIIQSSIKDTILVAQNEASEAVNAPAEMPRGLDDQMKRKSDGALYYLDRIWVSLMGDVRTLIMDEAHKLKYSVHSGADKIYYDLRDMYWWLGMKKYIALYVSKCLTCSKIKAEHQRPSGLLQQPKILERK
;
A
#
# COMPACT_ATOMS: atom_id res chain seq x y z
N MET A 1 -3.33 11.88 -20.80
CA MET A 1 -3.51 11.29 -19.45
C MET A 1 -2.91 12.28 -18.46
N ILE A 2 -3.75 13.09 -17.79
CA ILE A 2 -3.34 14.28 -17.00
C ILE A 2 -3.20 13.97 -15.50
N ILE A 3 -3.57 12.75 -15.09
CA ILE A 3 -3.81 12.42 -13.67
C ILE A 3 -2.51 12.09 -12.91
N GLN A 4 -1.49 11.54 -13.58
CA GLN A 4 -0.22 11.23 -12.92
C GLN A 4 0.61 12.47 -12.53
N SER A 5 0.40 13.62 -13.17
CA SER A 5 1.13 14.84 -12.80
C SER A 5 0.65 15.40 -11.46
N SER A 6 -0.67 15.38 -11.19
CA SER A 6 -1.20 15.93 -9.93
C SER A 6 -0.77 15.13 -8.69
N ILE A 7 -0.62 13.80 -8.82
CA ILE A 7 -0.09 12.99 -7.71
C ILE A 7 1.37 13.36 -7.42
N LYS A 8 2.19 13.55 -8.45
CA LYS A 8 3.60 13.92 -8.25
C LYS A 8 3.75 15.26 -7.54
N ASP A 9 2.94 16.25 -7.90
CA ASP A 9 2.95 17.55 -7.23
C ASP A 9 2.60 17.41 -5.73
N THR A 10 1.60 16.58 -5.43
CA THR A 10 1.19 16.30 -4.04
C THR A 10 2.30 15.58 -3.27
N ILE A 11 3.01 14.63 -3.91
CA ILE A 11 4.18 13.97 -3.31
C ILE A 11 5.26 15.00 -2.96
N LEU A 12 5.57 15.94 -3.86
CA LEU A 12 6.59 16.96 -3.62
C LEU A 12 6.25 17.84 -2.42
N VAL A 13 4.99 18.29 -2.31
CA VAL A 13 4.52 19.06 -1.15
C VAL A 13 4.69 18.26 0.13
N ALA A 14 4.22 17.02 0.16
CA ALA A 14 4.30 16.16 1.34
C ALA A 14 5.73 15.76 1.71
N GLN A 15 6.66 15.69 0.75
CA GLN A 15 8.08 15.47 1.01
C GLN A 15 8.72 16.70 1.66
N ASN A 16 8.39 17.91 1.19
CA ASN A 16 8.88 19.14 1.77
C ASN A 16 8.35 19.34 3.20
N GLU A 17 7.07 19.05 3.44
CA GLU A 17 6.50 19.06 4.79
C GLU A 17 7.20 18.04 5.72
N ALA A 18 7.51 16.85 5.20
CA ALA A 18 8.22 15.82 5.97
C ALA A 18 9.68 16.23 6.29
N SER A 19 10.33 17.05 5.48
CA SER A 19 11.68 17.56 5.77
C SER A 19 11.71 18.67 6.83
N GLU A 20 10.63 19.44 6.97
CA GLU A 20 10.51 20.54 7.94
C GLU A 20 10.03 20.07 9.33
N ALA A 21 9.47 18.85 9.41
CA ALA A 21 8.96 18.31 10.65
C ALA A 21 10.09 17.99 11.64
N VAL A 22 10.23 18.84 12.67
CA VAL A 22 11.20 18.74 13.80
C VAL A 22 11.12 17.40 14.56
N ASN A 23 10.03 16.64 14.39
CA ASN A 23 9.85 15.28 14.88
C ASN A 23 9.81 14.27 13.73
N ALA A 24 10.91 14.07 13.02
CA ALA A 24 11.07 12.92 12.13
C ALA A 24 11.78 11.74 12.85
N PRO A 25 11.06 10.84 13.57
CA PRO A 25 11.72 9.61 14.03
C PRO A 25 11.00 8.28 13.71
N ALA A 26 9.94 8.23 12.90
CA ALA A 26 9.19 6.97 12.71
C ALA A 26 9.18 6.39 11.27
N GLU A 27 9.39 7.21 10.24
CA GLU A 27 9.27 6.76 8.85
C GLU A 27 10.58 6.32 8.21
N MET A 28 11.69 6.90 8.66
CA MET A 28 13.00 6.64 8.11
C MET A 28 13.78 5.73 9.05
N PRO A 29 14.08 4.48 8.66
CA PRO A 29 15.05 3.67 9.37
C PRO A 29 16.38 4.42 9.40
N ARG A 30 17.04 4.48 10.56
CA ARG A 30 18.38 5.08 10.70
C ARG A 30 19.32 4.50 9.63
N GLY A 31 19.91 5.35 8.80
CA GLY A 31 20.82 4.96 7.70
C GLY A 31 20.15 4.77 6.32
N LEU A 32 18.84 5.04 6.19
CA LEU A 32 18.19 5.12 4.88
C LEU A 32 18.43 6.46 4.20
N ASP A 33 18.70 7.53 4.98
CA ASP A 33 18.95 8.89 4.48
C ASP A 33 20.10 8.92 3.45
N ASP A 34 21.17 8.16 3.72
CA ASP A 34 22.35 8.06 2.83
C ASP A 34 22.04 7.41 1.48
N GLN A 35 20.93 6.66 1.38
CA GLN A 35 20.51 5.97 0.17
C GLN A 35 19.44 6.72 -0.61
N MET A 36 18.87 7.78 -0.05
CA MET A 36 17.89 8.61 -0.74
C MET A 36 18.58 9.62 -1.63
N LYS A 37 18.06 9.79 -2.84
CA LYS A 37 18.59 10.72 -3.83
C LYS A 37 17.50 11.67 -4.29
N ARG A 38 17.76 12.97 -4.17
CA ARG A 38 16.93 13.99 -4.84
C ARG A 38 17.29 14.00 -6.33
N LYS A 39 16.30 13.86 -7.21
CA LYS A 39 16.50 13.93 -8.67
C LYS A 39 16.16 15.33 -9.20
N SER A 40 16.39 15.55 -10.50
CA SER A 40 16.16 16.84 -11.19
C SER A 40 14.70 17.28 -11.21
N ASP A 41 13.76 16.37 -10.99
CA ASP A 41 12.32 16.65 -10.82
C ASP A 41 11.96 17.14 -9.41
N GLY A 42 12.96 17.30 -8.52
CA GLY A 42 12.78 17.79 -7.17
C GLY A 42 12.35 16.73 -6.14
N ALA A 43 11.95 15.53 -6.57
CA ALA A 43 11.47 14.49 -5.68
C ALA A 43 12.61 13.66 -5.07
N LEU A 44 12.38 13.12 -3.87
CA LEU A 44 13.25 12.14 -3.23
C LEU A 44 12.94 10.72 -3.74
N TYR A 45 14.00 9.99 -4.07
CA TYR A 45 13.95 8.62 -4.57
C TYR A 45 14.73 7.66 -3.69
N TYR A 46 14.25 6.41 -3.60
CA TYR A 46 14.95 5.27 -3.00
C TYR A 46 14.92 4.08 -3.96
N LEU A 47 16.10 3.54 -4.33
CA LEU A 47 16.24 2.48 -5.33
C LEU A 47 15.45 2.78 -6.62
N ASP A 48 15.65 3.99 -7.17
CA ASP A 48 14.97 4.52 -8.36
C ASP A 48 13.44 4.64 -8.30
N ARG A 49 12.86 4.55 -7.11
CA ARG A 49 11.42 4.73 -6.87
C ARG A 49 11.16 5.98 -6.07
N ILE A 50 10.07 6.67 -6.38
CA ILE A 50 9.66 7.88 -5.66
C ILE A 50 9.31 7.48 -4.22
N TRP A 51 9.97 8.11 -3.25
CA TRP A 51 9.63 7.91 -1.86
C TRP A 51 8.32 8.63 -1.53
N VAL A 52 7.41 7.96 -0.85
CA VAL A 52 6.12 8.54 -0.46
C VAL A 52 6.08 8.70 1.06
N SER A 53 6.05 9.94 1.54
CA SER A 53 5.91 10.26 2.97
C SER A 53 4.54 9.86 3.51
N LEU A 54 4.39 9.75 4.83
CA LEU A 54 3.08 9.58 5.48
C LEU A 54 2.31 10.90 5.53
N MET A 55 3.01 12.03 5.36
CA MET A 55 2.42 13.36 5.36
C MET A 55 1.50 13.57 4.15
N GLY A 56 0.53 14.47 4.29
CA GLY A 56 -0.33 14.92 3.17
C GLY A 56 -1.26 13.86 2.57
N ASP A 57 -1.58 12.76 3.28
CA ASP A 57 -2.48 11.69 2.82
C ASP A 57 -2.13 11.07 1.45
N VAL A 58 -0.90 11.28 0.97
CA VAL A 58 -0.50 10.95 -0.41
C VAL A 58 -0.56 9.45 -0.68
N ARG A 59 -0.25 8.63 0.34
CA ARG A 59 -0.40 7.18 0.27
C ARG A 59 -1.84 6.77 0.00
N THR A 60 -2.82 7.44 0.63
CA THR A 60 -4.24 7.18 0.42
C THR A 60 -4.64 7.57 -0.99
N LEU A 61 -4.18 8.72 -1.51
CA LEU A 61 -4.46 9.17 -2.87
C LEU A 61 -3.94 8.19 -3.93
N ILE A 62 -2.69 7.73 -3.78
CA ILE A 62 -2.09 6.73 -4.67
C ILE A 62 -2.91 5.43 -4.62
N MET A 63 -3.33 4.99 -3.43
CA MET A 63 -4.15 3.79 -3.28
C MET A 63 -5.52 3.95 -3.92
N ASP A 64 -6.18 5.09 -3.71
CA ASP A 64 -7.47 5.41 -4.31
C ASP A 64 -7.40 5.39 -5.83
N GLU A 65 -6.36 5.97 -6.44
CA GLU A 65 -6.17 5.94 -7.88
C GLU A 65 -5.90 4.53 -8.39
N ALA A 66 -4.94 3.82 -7.78
CA ALA A 66 -4.60 2.45 -8.16
C ALA A 66 -5.79 1.50 -8.04
N HIS A 67 -6.64 1.72 -7.03
CA HIS A 67 -7.82 0.94 -6.77
C HIS A 67 -8.98 1.32 -7.71
N LYS A 68 -9.26 2.61 -7.91
CA LYS A 68 -10.26 3.15 -8.87
C LYS A 68 -10.00 2.69 -10.30
N LEU A 69 -8.75 2.78 -10.77
CA LEU A 69 -8.37 2.34 -12.10
C LEU A 69 -8.55 0.82 -12.32
N LYS A 70 -8.65 0.03 -11.24
CA LYS A 70 -8.57 -1.45 -11.30
C LYS A 70 -9.78 -2.17 -10.72
N TYR A 71 -10.83 -1.45 -10.32
CA TYR A 71 -12.14 -1.99 -9.91
C TYR A 71 -12.92 -2.68 -11.03
N SER A 72 -12.29 -3.15 -12.11
CA SER A 72 -13.04 -3.88 -13.11
C SER A 72 -13.50 -5.25 -12.59
N VAL A 73 -12.68 -6.09 -11.91
CA VAL A 73 -13.26 -7.34 -11.35
C VAL A 73 -12.52 -8.02 -10.18
N HIS A 74 -11.18 -8.08 -10.08
CA HIS A 74 -10.53 -9.03 -9.13
C HIS A 74 -9.14 -8.62 -8.57
N SER A 75 -8.84 -7.33 -8.46
CA SER A 75 -7.48 -6.92 -8.08
C SER A 75 -7.25 -7.06 -6.56
N GLY A 76 -6.59 -8.13 -6.14
CA GLY A 76 -6.17 -8.33 -4.75
C GLY A 76 -5.00 -7.42 -4.32
N ALA A 77 -4.70 -7.43 -3.03
CA ALA A 77 -3.60 -6.64 -2.43
C ALA A 77 -2.24 -6.87 -3.13
N ASP A 78 -1.95 -8.10 -3.53
CA ASP A 78 -0.69 -8.43 -4.22
C ASP A 78 -0.58 -7.74 -5.57
N LYS A 79 -1.68 -7.70 -6.34
CA LYS A 79 -1.71 -7.04 -7.64
C LYS A 79 -1.42 -5.55 -7.50
N ILE A 80 -2.11 -4.88 -6.57
CA ILE A 80 -1.88 -3.46 -6.28
C ILE A 80 -0.42 -3.22 -5.86
N TYR A 81 0.18 -4.12 -5.07
CA TYR A 81 1.60 -4.02 -4.74
C TYR A 81 2.49 -4.09 -5.99
N TYR A 82 2.30 -5.07 -6.87
CA TYR A 82 3.10 -5.18 -8.09
C TYR A 82 2.93 -3.98 -9.02
N ASP A 83 1.73 -3.40 -9.08
CA ASP A 83 1.46 -2.23 -9.91
C ASP A 83 2.14 -0.96 -9.41
N LEU A 84 2.30 -0.83 -8.08
CA LEU A 84 2.86 0.38 -7.47
C LEU A 84 4.35 0.27 -7.19
N ARG A 85 4.88 -0.94 -6.93
CA ARG A 85 6.24 -1.16 -6.42
C ARG A 85 7.35 -0.70 -7.35
N ASP A 86 7.06 -0.49 -8.64
CA ASP A 86 8.04 -0.09 -9.65
C ASP A 86 8.18 1.45 -9.72
N MET A 87 7.15 2.19 -9.30
CA MET A 87 7.14 3.66 -9.30
C MET A 87 7.33 4.26 -7.90
N TYR A 88 6.72 3.64 -6.90
CA TYR A 88 6.60 4.19 -5.55
C TYR A 88 7.23 3.27 -4.51
N TRP A 89 7.72 3.88 -3.43
CA TRP A 89 8.24 3.15 -2.28
C TRP A 89 7.93 3.88 -0.97
N TRP A 90 7.52 3.13 0.05
CA TRP A 90 7.43 3.60 1.43
C TRP A 90 7.59 2.45 2.42
N LEU A 91 7.95 2.77 3.67
CA LEU A 91 8.11 1.76 4.71
C LEU A 91 6.77 1.07 5.02
N GLY A 92 6.77 -0.26 5.01
CA GLY A 92 5.56 -1.03 5.29
C GLY A 92 4.52 -1.04 4.17
N MET A 93 4.89 -0.72 2.93
CA MET A 93 4.00 -0.65 1.76
C MET A 93 3.03 -1.84 1.63
N LYS A 94 3.52 -3.08 1.71
CA LYS A 94 2.66 -4.28 1.67
C LYS A 94 1.60 -4.30 2.77
N LYS A 95 1.99 -3.95 4.01
CA LYS A 95 1.08 -3.91 5.17
C LYS A 95 0.02 -2.83 4.99
N TYR A 96 0.41 -1.67 4.50
CA TYR A 96 -0.52 -0.56 4.21
C TYR A 96 -1.54 -0.95 3.14
N ILE A 97 -1.08 -1.55 2.04
CA ILE A 97 -1.96 -2.04 0.96
C ILE A 97 -2.96 -3.07 1.49
N ALA A 98 -2.50 -4.05 2.27
CA ALA A 98 -3.37 -5.07 2.86
C ALA A 98 -4.44 -4.43 3.76
N LEU A 99 -4.06 -3.46 4.59
CA LEU A 99 -5.00 -2.73 5.45
C LEU A 99 -6.02 -1.94 4.61
N TYR A 100 -5.58 -1.23 3.58
CA TYR A 100 -6.45 -0.47 2.70
C TYR A 100 -7.48 -1.38 2.01
N VAL A 101 -7.04 -2.48 1.39
CA VAL A 101 -7.93 -3.44 0.71
C VAL A 101 -8.89 -4.11 1.69
N SER A 102 -8.46 -4.38 2.93
CA SER A 102 -9.33 -4.97 3.96
C SER A 102 -10.50 -4.06 4.36
N LYS A 103 -10.36 -2.73 4.21
CA LYS A 103 -11.42 -1.75 4.46
C LYS A 103 -12.39 -1.61 3.28
N CYS A 104 -12.08 -2.17 2.11
CA CYS A 104 -12.97 -2.14 0.97
C CYS A 104 -14.09 -3.19 1.10
N LEU A 105 -15.34 -2.73 1.18
CA LEU A 105 -16.51 -3.60 1.24
C LEU A 105 -16.66 -4.47 -0.01
N THR A 106 -16.38 -3.91 -1.20
CA THR A 106 -16.46 -4.65 -2.47
C THR A 106 -15.44 -5.79 -2.52
N CYS A 107 -14.18 -5.52 -2.17
CA CYS A 107 -13.14 -6.55 -2.10
C CYS A 107 -13.46 -7.62 -1.06
N SER A 108 -14.04 -7.23 0.09
CA SER A 108 -14.39 -8.16 1.16
C SER A 108 -15.51 -9.12 0.75
N LYS A 109 -16.55 -8.64 0.05
CA LYS A 109 -17.64 -9.48 -0.47
C LYS A 109 -17.13 -10.51 -1.47
N ILE A 110 -16.36 -10.07 -2.46
CA ILE A 110 -15.78 -10.95 -3.49
C ILE A 110 -14.89 -12.02 -2.83
N LYS A 111 -14.09 -11.65 -1.83
CA LYS A 111 -13.25 -12.63 -1.11
C LYS A 111 -14.10 -13.71 -0.42
N ALA A 112 -15.21 -13.33 0.23
CA ALA A 112 -16.10 -14.29 0.87
C ALA A 112 -16.76 -15.25 -0.13
N GLU A 113 -17.15 -14.77 -1.32
CA GLU A 113 -17.74 -15.58 -2.38
C GLU A 113 -16.76 -16.62 -2.95
N HIS A 114 -15.48 -16.28 -3.07
CA HIS A 114 -14.46 -17.15 -3.68
C HIS A 114 -13.69 -17.99 -2.66
N GLN A 115 -13.88 -17.78 -1.35
CA GLN A 115 -13.28 -18.65 -0.36
C GLN A 115 -13.90 -20.04 -0.44
N ARG A 116 -13.05 -21.07 -0.50
CA ARG A 116 -13.52 -22.46 -0.40
C ARG A 116 -14.32 -22.58 0.90
N PRO A 117 -15.57 -23.06 0.86
CA PRO A 117 -16.29 -23.35 2.09
C PRO A 117 -15.46 -24.33 2.90
N SER A 118 -15.18 -23.98 4.16
CA SER A 118 -14.60 -24.91 5.11
C SER A 118 -15.59 -26.08 5.21
N GLY A 119 -15.25 -27.22 4.61
CA GLY A 119 -16.12 -28.39 4.62
C GLY A 119 -16.58 -28.75 6.04
N LEU A 120 -17.72 -29.42 6.16
CA LEU A 120 -18.24 -29.89 7.44
C LEU A 120 -17.13 -30.64 8.21
N LEU A 121 -16.74 -30.11 9.38
CA LEU A 121 -15.87 -30.83 10.30
C LEU A 121 -16.60 -32.10 10.72
N GLN A 122 -16.20 -33.24 10.16
CA GLN A 122 -16.77 -34.52 10.54
C GLN A 122 -16.21 -34.90 11.91
N GLN A 123 -17.06 -34.84 12.94
CA GLN A 123 -16.68 -35.26 14.28
C GLN A 123 -16.27 -36.75 14.24
N PRO A 124 -15.05 -37.11 14.68
CA PRO A 124 -14.70 -38.52 14.84
C PRO A 124 -15.62 -39.14 15.89
N LYS A 125 -16.14 -40.34 15.59
CA LYS A 125 -16.98 -41.10 16.50
C LYS A 125 -16.20 -41.32 17.79
N ILE A 126 -16.69 -40.75 18.89
CA ILE A 126 -16.13 -40.96 20.23
C ILE A 126 -16.35 -42.44 20.55
N LEU A 127 -15.28 -43.24 20.55
CA LEU A 127 -15.34 -44.61 21.03
C LEU A 127 -15.30 -44.57 22.55
N GLU A 128 -16.43 -44.84 23.19
CA GLU A 128 -16.51 -44.98 24.64
C GLU A 128 -15.61 -46.15 25.07
N ARG A 129 -14.62 -45.86 25.93
CA ARG A 129 -13.82 -46.90 26.60
C ARG A 129 -14.69 -47.56 27.67
N LYS A 130 -14.87 -48.88 27.55
CA LYS A 130 -15.36 -49.74 28.64
C LYS A 130 -14.39 -49.77 29.81
#